data_AF-A0A182P4N0-F1
#
_entry.id   AF-A0A182P4N0-F1
#
_cell.length_a   1.000
_cell.length_b   1.000
_cell.length_c   1.000
_cell.angle_alpha   90.00
_cell.angle_beta   90.00
_cell.angle_gamma   90.00
#
_symmetry.space_group_name_H-M   'P 1'
#
loop_
_entity.id
_entity.type
_entity.pdbx_description
1 polymer ?
#
loop_
_entity_poly.entity_id
_entity_poly.type
_entity_poly.pdbx_seq_one_letter_code
_entity_poly.pdbx_strand_id
1 'polypeptide(L)'
;MWKLSLWSVLVIIAIQKGTSAQFSDIFDEELFIKPLPDKFVYSYFQFTTRWELGKNDSLLHTNLVSRPLAELFYHFGVQELHLSFTYGLWRYESWGYPVTDAGPGAEVWAWFEPTGSTTIDHRWKMLCGTLSGLFCASLSFIEPSNTFVPAYSLRPQTHHFPGQPEPVLRYAALPREIVCTENLTPWAKLLPCRSREGMVSLLVPDNIYASNYHSLGVHMRKLCADAACSEFQLEVKQTVSVVQDLRLFGGPNWSIRKLFGQGMEGSCALASSSNVYVDVTDNGGLEISQKPDETILSVRGGARTELQRFDVKQFEAVMAKGRRAMFNVAVMDKRDPNVIVVAGPPPIFAKRFILGVGQERGKIVTQITNAHWGTLDLVVFENIPWFVPIYLHTLTIRHGNERIKPAFFHYTPGVQRERPYGLEVGFRIPARATVELSIDFDYIFLKWQEYPPDANHGHYIPSSIISLLLPSARNYTSIPREAALLRDSFNATQLAGYFLQIRTESLLLTLPTPDFSMPYNVICLACTVVALAFGPIHNISTKRIVAKGKEADKPSLGEKVKQFFKIGRKPTKEGQTASTEDLNAPDTE
;
A
#
# COMPACT_ATOMS: atom_id res chain seq x y z
N MET A 1 44.41 1.78 57.04
CA MET A 1 43.27 0.88 56.74
C MET A 1 42.24 1.46 55.76
N TRP A 2 42.61 2.39 54.86
CA TRP A 2 41.66 2.96 53.87
C TRP A 2 41.98 2.62 52.39
N LYS A 3 43.17 2.08 52.09
CA LYS A 3 43.57 1.72 50.72
C LYS A 3 43.13 0.32 50.26
N LEU A 4 42.76 -0.58 51.18
CA LEU A 4 42.28 -1.92 50.84
C LEU A 4 40.77 -1.97 50.54
N SER A 5 39.99 -0.95 50.94
CA SER A 5 38.54 -0.90 50.67
C SER A 5 38.23 -0.47 49.22
N LEU A 6 39.04 0.42 48.63
CA LEU A 6 38.81 0.91 47.27
C LEU A 6 39.04 -0.15 46.17
N TRP A 7 39.96 -1.10 46.39
CA TRP A 7 40.20 -2.18 45.43
C TRP A 7 39.07 -3.20 45.41
N SER A 8 38.43 -3.45 46.56
CA SER A 8 37.26 -4.33 46.65
C SER A 8 36.04 -3.76 45.92
N VAL A 9 35.86 -2.44 45.95
CA VAL A 9 34.74 -1.77 45.25
C VAL A 9 34.98 -1.72 43.74
N LEU A 10 36.21 -1.47 43.29
CA LEU A 10 36.55 -1.49 41.86
C LEU A 10 36.46 -2.89 41.23
N VAL A 11 36.74 -3.95 41.99
CA VAL A 11 36.58 -5.34 41.51
C VAL A 11 35.10 -5.76 41.46
N ILE A 12 34.26 -5.27 42.37
CA ILE A 12 32.80 -5.51 42.30
C ILE A 12 32.16 -4.78 41.12
N ILE A 13 32.65 -3.58 40.75
CA ILE A 13 32.19 -2.86 39.56
C ILE A 13 32.70 -3.52 38.26
N ALA A 14 33.89 -4.17 38.28
CA ALA A 14 34.42 -4.90 37.13
C ALA A 14 33.78 -6.29 36.89
N ILE A 15 33.04 -6.83 37.87
CA ILE A 15 32.35 -8.14 37.78
C ILE A 15 30.86 -8.00 37.43
N GLN A 16 30.31 -6.77 37.38
CA GLN A 16 29.13 -6.52 36.56
C GLN A 16 29.54 -6.55 35.08
N LYS A 17 29.83 -7.75 34.56
CA LYS A 17 29.41 -8.08 33.20
C LYS A 17 27.93 -7.77 33.20
N GLY A 18 27.56 -6.62 32.63
CA GLY A 18 26.18 -6.34 32.29
C GLY A 18 25.69 -7.58 31.58
N THR A 19 24.76 -8.30 32.22
CA THR A 19 23.91 -9.25 31.53
C THR A 19 23.18 -8.39 30.52
N SER A 20 23.75 -8.25 29.32
CA SER A 20 23.01 -7.83 28.15
C SER A 20 21.83 -8.78 28.12
N ALA A 21 20.63 -8.28 28.42
CA ALA A 21 19.41 -9.01 28.13
C ALA A 21 19.54 -9.45 26.68
N GLN A 22 19.67 -10.76 26.47
CA GLN A 22 19.84 -11.31 25.15
C GLN A 22 18.46 -11.18 24.49
N PHE A 23 18.25 -10.06 23.80
CA PHE A 23 17.04 -9.84 23.03
C PHE A 23 16.99 -10.88 21.90
N SER A 24 15.86 -11.55 21.76
CA SER A 24 15.60 -12.62 20.79
C SER A 24 15.20 -12.09 19.41
N ASP A 25 15.22 -10.77 19.21
CA ASP A 25 14.81 -10.14 17.96
C ASP A 25 15.81 -10.38 16.83
N ILE A 26 15.33 -10.80 15.67
CA ILE A 26 16.12 -11.03 14.46
C ILE A 26 15.57 -10.16 13.33
N PHE A 27 16.45 -9.41 12.67
CA PHE A 27 16.12 -8.63 11.47
C PHE A 27 16.89 -9.17 10.26
N ASP A 28 16.22 -9.44 9.15
CA ASP A 28 16.80 -9.96 7.91
C ASP A 28 16.42 -9.08 6.71
N GLU A 29 17.38 -8.81 5.82
CA GLU A 29 17.18 -8.07 4.57
C GLU A 29 17.42 -8.97 3.36
N GLU A 30 16.46 -9.02 2.44
CA GLU A 30 16.56 -9.79 1.20
C GLU A 30 16.11 -8.95 -0.01
N LEU A 31 16.92 -8.96 -1.06
CA LEU A 31 16.59 -8.36 -2.36
C LEU A 31 16.62 -9.44 -3.43
N PHE A 32 15.50 -9.68 -4.08
CA PHE A 32 15.39 -10.59 -5.20
C PHE A 32 15.20 -9.82 -6.50
N ILE A 33 16.05 -10.09 -7.49
CA ILE A 33 15.99 -9.46 -8.81
C ILE A 33 15.78 -10.55 -9.86
N LYS A 34 14.69 -10.42 -10.61
CA LYS A 34 14.30 -11.35 -11.66
C LYS A 34 14.14 -10.61 -12.99
N PRO A 35 14.93 -10.94 -14.02
CA PRO A 35 14.66 -10.54 -15.38
C PRO A 35 13.31 -11.09 -15.83
N LEU A 36 12.45 -10.23 -16.35
CA LEU A 36 11.15 -10.59 -16.92
C LEU A 36 11.21 -10.54 -18.45
N PRO A 37 10.26 -11.19 -19.15
CA PRO A 37 10.12 -11.06 -20.60
C PRO A 37 9.87 -9.60 -21.03
N ASP A 38 10.09 -9.30 -22.31
CA ASP A 38 9.91 -7.96 -22.91
C ASP A 38 10.75 -6.85 -22.22
N LYS A 39 11.99 -7.18 -21.83
CA LYS A 39 12.96 -6.21 -21.28
C LYS A 39 12.47 -5.51 -20.00
N PHE A 40 11.69 -6.22 -19.17
CA PHE A 40 11.34 -5.75 -17.83
C PHE A 40 12.26 -6.41 -16.78
N VAL A 41 12.43 -5.75 -15.65
CA VAL A 41 13.12 -6.32 -14.47
C VAL A 41 12.21 -6.16 -13.25
N TYR A 42 11.97 -7.27 -12.57
CA TYR A 42 11.26 -7.31 -11.30
C TYR A 42 12.26 -7.30 -10.16
N SER A 43 12.15 -6.32 -9.27
CA SER A 43 12.90 -6.26 -8.02
C SER A 43 11.94 -6.37 -6.83
N TYR A 44 12.24 -7.27 -5.91
CA TYR A 44 11.47 -7.53 -4.71
C TYR A 44 12.36 -7.37 -3.48
N PHE A 45 12.05 -6.38 -2.66
CA PHE A 45 12.67 -6.15 -1.37
C PHE A 45 11.81 -6.76 -0.29
N GLN A 46 12.43 -7.50 0.62
CA GLN A 46 11.79 -8.05 1.80
C GLN A 46 12.64 -7.75 3.03
N PHE A 47 12.01 -7.10 4.00
CA PHE A 47 12.58 -6.82 5.31
C PHE A 47 11.75 -7.57 6.34
N THR A 48 12.36 -8.51 7.04
CA THR A 48 11.65 -9.38 8.00
C THR A 48 12.22 -9.18 9.40
N THR A 49 11.38 -8.71 10.32
CA THR A 49 11.70 -8.64 11.75
C THR A 49 10.90 -9.70 12.47
N ARG A 50 11.58 -10.57 13.22
CA ARG A 50 10.97 -11.57 14.10
C ARG A 50 11.30 -11.24 15.53
N TRP A 51 10.30 -11.24 16.39
CA TRP A 51 10.44 -10.98 17.81
C TRP A 51 9.76 -12.10 18.59
N GLU A 52 10.53 -12.87 19.37
CA GLU A 52 9.98 -13.87 20.29
C GLU A 52 9.61 -13.19 21.60
N LEU A 53 8.31 -13.13 21.90
CA LEU A 53 7.80 -12.55 23.15
C LEU A 53 7.76 -13.62 24.24
N GLY A 54 8.56 -13.40 25.29
CA GLY A 54 8.46 -14.17 26.52
C GLY A 54 7.20 -13.82 27.32
N LYS A 55 6.82 -14.68 28.26
CA LYS A 55 5.61 -14.50 29.11
C LYS A 55 5.58 -13.20 29.92
N ASN A 56 6.74 -12.60 30.17
CA ASN A 56 6.88 -11.35 30.94
C ASN A 56 7.15 -10.12 30.07
N ASP A 57 7.28 -10.30 28.75
CA ASP A 57 7.58 -9.19 27.85
C ASP A 57 6.31 -8.40 27.52
N SER A 58 6.43 -7.07 27.57
CA SER A 58 5.35 -6.18 27.17
C SER A 58 5.53 -5.76 25.71
N LEU A 59 4.47 -5.81 24.92
CA LEU A 59 4.41 -5.26 23.56
C LEU A 59 4.74 -3.75 23.49
N LEU A 60 4.77 -3.06 24.64
CA LEU A 60 5.15 -1.65 24.76
C LEU A 60 6.68 -1.42 24.79
N HIS A 61 7.47 -2.46 25.05
CA HIS A 61 8.93 -2.40 25.15
C HIS A 61 9.58 -3.12 23.98
N THR A 62 9.56 -2.47 22.82
CA THR A 62 10.11 -3.01 21.58
C THR A 62 11.60 -2.70 21.41
N ASN A 63 12.37 -3.61 20.83
CA ASN A 63 13.77 -3.37 20.44
C ASN A 63 13.90 -3.11 18.93
N LEU A 64 13.74 -4.14 18.07
CA LEU A 64 13.85 -3.97 16.60
C LEU A 64 12.51 -3.65 15.92
N VAL A 65 11.41 -4.25 16.38
CA VAL A 65 10.08 -3.95 15.85
C VAL A 65 9.71 -2.51 16.18
N SER A 66 9.18 -1.75 15.22
CA SER A 66 8.74 -0.39 15.52
C SER A 66 7.54 -0.40 16.48
N ARG A 67 7.62 0.43 17.53
CA ARG A 67 6.56 0.58 18.54
C ARG A 67 5.16 0.82 17.94
N PRO A 68 4.98 1.71 16.94
CA PRO A 68 3.66 1.93 16.33
C PRO A 68 3.04 0.65 15.77
N LEU A 69 3.85 -0.26 15.18
CA LEU A 69 3.34 -1.52 14.65
C LEU A 69 2.97 -2.50 15.77
N ALA A 70 3.81 -2.64 16.79
CA ALA A 70 3.51 -3.50 17.95
C ALA A 70 2.24 -3.06 18.70
N GLU A 71 2.03 -1.76 18.83
CA GLU A 71 0.84 -1.17 19.45
C GLU A 71 -0.46 -1.53 18.71
N LEU A 72 -0.44 -1.73 17.38
CA LEU A 72 -1.64 -2.16 16.63
C LEU A 72 -2.16 -3.50 17.13
N PHE A 73 -1.26 -4.46 17.36
CA PHE A 73 -1.62 -5.81 17.81
C PHE A 73 -2.13 -5.79 19.25
N TYR A 74 -1.47 -5.01 20.11
CA TYR A 74 -1.84 -4.88 21.52
C TYR A 74 -3.18 -4.19 21.72
N HIS A 75 -3.41 -3.03 21.09
CA HIS A 75 -4.61 -2.22 21.33
C HIS A 75 -5.86 -2.70 20.58
N PHE A 76 -5.69 -3.25 19.37
CA PHE A 76 -6.83 -3.66 18.54
C PHE A 76 -7.11 -5.17 18.60
N GLY A 77 -6.27 -5.97 19.26
CA GLY A 77 -6.44 -7.43 19.37
C GLY A 77 -6.39 -8.11 18.00
N VAL A 78 -5.40 -7.73 17.19
CA VAL A 78 -5.18 -8.25 15.83
C VAL A 78 -4.24 -9.45 15.91
N GLN A 79 -4.57 -10.54 15.23
CA GLN A 79 -3.72 -11.72 15.10
C GLN A 79 -2.89 -11.71 13.81
N GLU A 80 -3.45 -11.13 12.75
CA GLU A 80 -2.85 -11.02 11.44
C GLU A 80 -3.34 -9.76 10.74
N LEU A 81 -2.44 -9.03 10.10
CA LEU A 81 -2.70 -7.80 9.38
C LEU A 81 -1.92 -7.82 8.07
N HIS A 82 -2.59 -7.52 6.97
CA HIS A 82 -1.95 -7.28 5.69
C HIS A 82 -2.45 -5.96 5.14
N LEU A 83 -1.51 -5.11 4.75
CA LEU A 83 -1.74 -3.84 4.10
C LEU A 83 -0.85 -3.76 2.86
N SER A 84 -1.41 -3.37 1.73
CA SER A 84 -0.66 -3.08 0.51
C SER A 84 -1.14 -1.82 -0.17
N PHE A 85 -0.18 -1.06 -0.70
CA PHE A 85 -0.40 0.10 -1.56
C PHE A 85 0.24 -0.18 -2.92
N THR A 86 -0.56 -0.34 -3.95
CA THR A 86 -0.07 -0.78 -5.26
C THR A 86 -0.49 0.17 -6.37
N TYR A 87 0.46 0.52 -7.21
CA TYR A 87 0.23 1.22 -8.45
C TYR A 87 0.54 0.32 -9.64
N GLY A 88 -0.33 0.36 -10.64
CA GLY A 88 -0.24 -0.47 -11.83
C GLY A 88 -0.88 -1.85 -11.66
N LEU A 89 -0.86 -2.63 -12.74
CA LEU A 89 -1.42 -3.98 -12.79
C LEU A 89 -0.30 -4.99 -13.01
N TRP A 90 -0.25 -6.03 -12.18
CA TRP A 90 0.64 -7.14 -12.41
C TRP A 90 0.17 -7.98 -13.61
N ARG A 91 1.01 -8.10 -14.64
CA ARG A 91 0.68 -8.86 -15.85
C ARG A 91 0.99 -10.34 -15.67
N TYR A 92 0.07 -11.09 -15.05
CA TYR A 92 0.28 -12.52 -14.77
C TYR A 92 0.65 -13.34 -16.01
N GLU A 93 -0.02 -13.09 -17.14
CA GLU A 93 0.21 -13.82 -18.40
C GLU A 93 1.68 -13.74 -18.88
N SER A 94 2.32 -12.56 -18.76
CA SER A 94 3.68 -12.33 -19.25
C SER A 94 4.76 -12.42 -18.17
N TRP A 95 4.46 -12.00 -16.94
CA TRP A 95 5.44 -11.90 -15.85
C TRP A 95 5.44 -13.11 -14.91
N GLY A 96 4.45 -14.00 -15.02
CA GLY A 96 4.24 -15.10 -14.09
C GLY A 96 3.60 -14.62 -12.79
N TYR A 97 3.85 -15.32 -11.68
CA TYR A 97 3.34 -14.91 -10.37
C TYR A 97 4.40 -14.09 -9.62
N PRO A 98 4.01 -13.01 -8.92
CA PRO A 98 4.94 -12.24 -8.08
C PRO A 98 5.29 -13.02 -6.80
N VAL A 99 6.28 -12.53 -6.05
CA VAL A 99 6.59 -13.09 -4.72
C VAL A 99 5.45 -12.80 -3.74
N THR A 100 5.01 -11.53 -3.70
CA THR A 100 3.82 -11.09 -2.97
C THR A 100 2.83 -10.49 -3.96
N ASP A 101 1.61 -11.01 -3.95
CA ASP A 101 0.52 -10.53 -4.78
C ASP A 101 -0.23 -9.38 -4.11
N ALA A 102 -0.54 -8.32 -4.86
CA ALA A 102 -1.25 -7.14 -4.35
C ALA A 102 -2.07 -6.47 -5.44
N GLY A 103 -3.24 -5.95 -5.07
CA GLY A 103 -4.22 -5.38 -5.99
C GLY A 103 -4.01 -3.88 -6.14
N PRO A 104 -4.43 -3.27 -7.27
CA PRO A 104 -4.30 -1.83 -7.50
C PRO A 104 -5.05 -1.01 -6.44
N GLY A 105 -4.43 0.09 -6.02
CA GLY A 105 -4.89 0.94 -4.93
C GLY A 105 -4.42 0.46 -3.56
N ALA A 106 -5.19 0.78 -2.51
CA ALA A 106 -4.94 0.27 -1.18
C ALA A 106 -5.81 -0.95 -0.88
N GLU A 107 -5.22 -1.97 -0.30
CA GLU A 107 -5.92 -3.18 0.13
C GLU A 107 -5.50 -3.50 1.56
N VAL A 108 -6.48 -3.79 2.41
CA VAL A 108 -6.23 -4.13 3.81
C VAL A 108 -7.14 -5.24 4.27
N TRP A 109 -6.56 -6.22 4.97
CA TRP A 109 -7.34 -7.20 5.70
C TRP A 109 -6.68 -7.57 7.02
N ALA A 110 -7.52 -7.84 8.01
CA ALA A 110 -7.08 -8.19 9.34
C ALA A 110 -7.94 -9.31 9.94
N TRP A 111 -7.28 -10.18 10.70
CA TRP A 111 -7.91 -11.21 11.51
C TRP A 111 -7.88 -10.77 12.96
N PHE A 112 -9.06 -10.67 13.57
CA PHE A 112 -9.23 -10.23 14.94
C PHE A 112 -9.40 -11.40 15.89
N GLU A 113 -8.90 -11.24 17.12
CA GLU A 113 -9.26 -12.12 18.22
C GLU A 113 -10.78 -12.08 18.44
N PRO A 114 -11.42 -13.24 18.59
CA PRO A 114 -12.87 -13.36 18.67
C PRO A 114 -13.40 -12.73 19.97
N THR A 115 -14.03 -11.57 19.84
CA THR A 115 -14.88 -10.94 20.85
C THR A 115 -16.27 -10.63 20.25
N GLY A 116 -17.21 -10.09 21.03
CA GLY A 116 -18.54 -9.76 20.50
C GLY A 116 -18.49 -8.88 19.24
N SER A 117 -19.34 -9.14 18.23
CA SER A 117 -19.22 -8.57 16.87
C SER A 117 -19.22 -7.04 16.82
N THR A 118 -20.02 -6.37 17.64
CA THR A 118 -20.09 -4.90 17.71
C THR A 118 -18.77 -4.27 18.17
N THR A 119 -17.95 -5.00 18.92
CA THR A 119 -16.61 -4.54 19.32
C THR A 119 -15.61 -4.63 18.19
N ILE A 120 -15.77 -5.59 17.26
CA ILE A 120 -14.82 -5.82 16.16
C ILE A 120 -14.95 -4.73 15.10
N ASP A 121 -16.17 -4.33 14.74
CA ASP A 121 -16.37 -3.26 13.74
C ASP A 121 -15.83 -1.91 14.23
N HIS A 122 -15.95 -1.63 15.54
CA HIS A 122 -15.32 -0.46 16.15
C HIS A 122 -13.79 -0.57 16.09
N ARG A 123 -13.20 -1.72 16.46
CA ARG A 123 -11.74 -1.93 16.36
C ARG A 123 -11.23 -1.84 14.93
N TRP A 124 -11.98 -2.36 13.97
CA TRP A 124 -11.68 -2.25 12.53
C TRP A 124 -11.63 -0.79 12.09
N LYS A 125 -12.66 0.00 12.41
CA LYS A 125 -12.68 1.43 12.10
C LYS A 125 -11.51 2.18 12.72
N MET A 126 -11.21 1.92 14.00
CA MET A 126 -10.09 2.54 14.69
C MET A 126 -8.73 2.11 14.09
N LEU A 127 -8.57 0.83 13.76
CA LEU A 127 -7.37 0.29 13.10
C LEU A 127 -7.14 0.98 11.75
N CYS A 128 -8.17 1.06 10.89
CA CYS A 128 -8.09 1.75 9.60
C CYS A 128 -7.76 3.25 9.77
N GLY A 129 -8.33 3.91 10.79
CA GLY A 129 -7.99 5.29 11.14
C GLY A 129 -6.54 5.47 11.61
N THR A 130 -6.02 4.55 12.43
CA THR A 130 -4.61 4.59 12.87
C THR A 130 -3.66 4.29 11.70
N LEU A 131 -3.97 3.31 10.84
CA LEU A 131 -3.19 2.99 9.65
C LEU A 131 -3.16 4.16 8.65
N SER A 132 -4.29 4.86 8.50
CA SER A 132 -4.39 6.09 7.71
C SER A 132 -3.37 7.14 8.16
N GLY A 133 -3.27 7.38 9.47
CA GLY A 133 -2.29 8.30 10.04
C GLY A 133 -0.84 7.80 9.95
N LEU A 134 -0.62 6.49 10.13
CA LEU A 134 0.72 5.90 10.10
C LEU A 134 1.35 5.93 8.70
N PHE A 135 0.56 5.68 7.66
CA PHE A 135 1.03 5.58 6.28
C PHE A 135 0.64 6.77 5.39
N CYS A 136 0.06 7.84 5.95
CA CYS A 136 -0.42 9.01 5.20
C CYS A 136 -1.36 8.60 4.05
N ALA A 137 -2.30 7.71 4.33
CA ALA A 137 -3.21 7.14 3.33
C ALA A 137 -4.67 7.42 3.68
N SER A 138 -5.57 7.33 2.72
CA SER A 138 -7.01 7.60 2.92
C SER A 138 -7.81 6.42 3.49
N LEU A 139 -7.16 5.55 4.28
CA LEU A 139 -7.78 4.36 4.87
C LEU A 139 -8.91 4.69 5.87
N SER A 140 -9.01 5.93 6.33
CA SER A 140 -10.12 6.41 7.15
C SER A 140 -11.48 6.41 6.43
N PHE A 141 -11.50 6.33 5.09
CA PHE A 141 -12.71 6.11 4.28
C PHE A 141 -13.18 4.65 4.26
N ILE A 142 -12.52 3.76 5.00
CA ILE A 142 -13.02 2.39 5.20
C ILE A 142 -14.16 2.46 6.20
N GLU A 143 -15.35 2.17 5.70
CA GLU A 143 -16.62 2.17 6.41
C GLU A 143 -17.31 0.81 6.24
N PRO A 144 -18.41 0.54 6.97
CA PRO A 144 -19.20 -0.67 6.74
C PRO A 144 -19.63 -0.82 5.27
N SER A 145 -19.84 0.29 4.55
CA SER A 145 -20.28 0.34 3.15
C SER A 145 -19.27 -0.22 2.14
N ASN A 146 -18.00 -0.37 2.52
CA ASN A 146 -16.93 -0.95 1.69
C ASN A 146 -16.09 -2.00 2.45
N THR A 147 -16.62 -2.53 3.55
CA THR A 147 -15.99 -3.61 4.35
C THR A 147 -16.68 -4.96 4.07
N PHE A 148 -15.88 -6.02 3.99
CA PHE A 148 -16.30 -7.38 3.64
C PHE A 148 -15.79 -8.41 4.64
N VAL A 149 -16.47 -9.56 4.66
CA VAL A 149 -16.08 -10.74 5.43
C VAL A 149 -16.16 -11.95 4.50
N PRO A 150 -15.13 -12.19 3.66
CA PRO A 150 -15.12 -13.36 2.77
C PRO A 150 -14.96 -14.64 3.61
N ALA A 151 -15.71 -15.67 3.26
CA ALA A 151 -15.76 -16.92 4.02
C ALA A 151 -14.72 -17.95 3.54
N TYR A 152 -14.35 -17.93 2.26
CA TYR A 152 -13.53 -19.00 1.66
C TYR A 152 -12.21 -18.51 1.04
N SER A 153 -12.20 -17.31 0.48
CA SER A 153 -11.12 -16.84 -0.39
C SER A 153 -9.86 -16.39 0.35
N LEU A 154 -10.03 -15.88 1.57
CA LEU A 154 -8.94 -15.50 2.45
C LEU A 154 -8.85 -16.50 3.60
N ARG A 155 -7.64 -17.01 3.86
CA ARG A 155 -7.35 -17.93 4.97
C ARG A 155 -6.25 -17.34 5.85
N PRO A 156 -6.33 -17.52 7.18
CA PRO A 156 -5.32 -17.01 8.10
C PRO A 156 -3.99 -17.74 7.89
N GLN A 157 -2.92 -16.97 7.72
CA GLN A 157 -1.54 -17.45 7.66
C GLN A 157 -0.92 -17.70 9.05
N THR A 158 -1.65 -17.35 10.11
CA THR A 158 -1.31 -17.66 11.51
C THR A 158 -1.59 -19.13 11.87
N HIS A 159 -0.97 -19.60 12.95
CA HIS A 159 -1.27 -20.90 13.54
C HIS A 159 -2.62 -20.85 14.27
N HIS A 160 -3.36 -21.97 14.25
CA HIS A 160 -4.56 -22.11 15.06
C HIS A 160 -4.18 -22.24 16.55
N PHE A 161 -4.68 -21.34 17.39
CA PHE A 161 -4.38 -21.33 18.82
C PHE A 161 -5.33 -22.30 19.56
N PRO A 162 -4.82 -23.38 20.19
CA PRO A 162 -5.66 -24.37 20.85
C PRO A 162 -6.55 -23.74 21.93
N GLY A 163 -7.85 -24.01 21.88
CA GLY A 163 -8.82 -23.52 22.88
C GLY A 163 -9.33 -22.09 22.64
N GLN A 164 -8.89 -21.40 21.58
CA GLN A 164 -9.45 -20.11 21.18
C GLN A 164 -10.49 -20.29 20.05
N PRO A 165 -11.53 -19.44 19.99
CA PRO A 165 -12.44 -19.42 18.85
C PRO A 165 -11.71 -19.03 17.56
N GLU A 166 -12.31 -19.35 16.41
CA GLU A 166 -11.75 -18.93 15.12
C GLU A 166 -11.68 -17.40 15.01
N PRO A 167 -10.58 -16.85 14.45
CA PRO A 167 -10.44 -15.43 14.29
C PRO A 167 -11.42 -14.87 13.27
N VAL A 168 -11.81 -13.62 13.45
CA VAL A 168 -12.82 -12.97 12.60
C VAL A 168 -12.15 -12.05 11.61
N LEU A 169 -12.43 -12.24 10.32
CA LEU A 169 -11.85 -11.46 9.23
C LEU A 169 -12.60 -10.13 8.98
N ARG A 170 -11.84 -9.09 8.63
CA ARG A 170 -12.33 -7.90 7.93
C ARG A 170 -11.45 -7.63 6.72
N TYR A 171 -12.06 -7.33 5.59
CA TYR A 171 -11.41 -7.03 4.32
C TYR A 171 -11.96 -5.72 3.75
N ALA A 172 -11.10 -4.85 3.24
CA ALA A 172 -11.50 -3.70 2.44
C ALA A 172 -10.45 -3.39 1.36
N ALA A 173 -10.91 -2.79 0.27
CA ALA A 173 -10.06 -2.31 -0.81
C ALA A 173 -10.53 -0.93 -1.28
N LEU A 174 -9.58 0.00 -1.41
CA LEU A 174 -9.74 1.34 -1.92
C LEU A 174 -8.94 1.48 -3.22
N PRO A 175 -9.52 1.06 -4.37
CA PRO A 175 -8.84 1.08 -5.67
C PRO A 175 -8.46 2.49 -6.15
N ARG A 176 -9.05 3.54 -5.57
CA ARG A 176 -8.77 4.95 -5.89
C ARG A 176 -7.57 5.51 -5.12
N GLU A 177 -7.11 4.82 -4.08
CA GLU A 177 -5.97 5.30 -3.30
C GLU A 177 -4.72 5.33 -4.18
N ILE A 178 -4.13 6.52 -4.34
CA ILE A 178 -2.92 6.71 -5.12
C ILE A 178 -1.72 6.40 -4.24
N VAL A 179 -0.75 5.64 -4.76
CA VAL A 179 0.52 5.41 -4.06
C VAL A 179 1.42 6.61 -4.29
N CYS A 180 1.73 7.35 -3.23
CA CYS A 180 2.51 8.58 -3.26
C CYS A 180 3.80 8.44 -2.45
N THR A 181 4.75 9.35 -2.66
CA THR A 181 6.03 9.39 -1.92
C THR A 181 5.86 9.52 -0.40
N GLU A 182 4.72 10.08 0.00
CA GLU A 182 4.21 10.26 1.33
C GLU A 182 3.86 8.93 2.01
N ASN A 183 3.65 7.84 1.27
CA ASN A 183 3.51 6.50 1.83
C ASN A 183 4.87 5.83 2.08
N LEU A 184 5.82 6.00 1.14
CA LEU A 184 7.15 5.35 1.22
C LEU A 184 7.97 5.89 2.39
N THR A 185 7.93 7.20 2.63
CA THR A 185 8.71 7.85 3.70
C THR A 185 8.38 7.32 5.10
N PRO A 186 7.10 7.31 5.56
CA PRO A 186 6.74 6.71 6.84
C PRO A 186 6.94 5.20 6.84
N TRP A 187 6.69 4.50 5.73
CA TRP A 187 6.94 3.06 5.63
C TRP A 187 8.42 2.71 5.90
N ALA A 188 9.36 3.44 5.31
CA ALA A 188 10.79 3.22 5.51
C ALA A 188 11.25 3.60 6.93
N LYS A 189 10.57 4.55 7.58
CA LYS A 189 10.87 4.93 8.97
C LYS A 189 10.53 3.84 10.00
N LEU A 190 9.68 2.87 9.65
CA LEU A 190 9.33 1.75 10.52
C LEU A 190 10.42 0.66 10.57
N LEU A 191 11.38 0.69 9.65
CA LEU A 191 12.48 -0.26 9.59
C LEU A 191 13.60 0.11 10.60
N PRO A 192 14.31 -0.89 11.17
CA PRO A 192 15.36 -0.65 12.17
C PRO A 192 16.45 0.32 11.70
N CYS A 193 16.95 0.16 10.47
CA CYS A 193 17.98 1.01 9.87
C CYS A 193 17.42 2.26 9.15
N ARG A 194 16.10 2.49 9.22
CA ARG A 194 15.41 3.59 8.54
C ARG A 194 15.80 3.63 7.06
N SER A 195 16.10 4.82 6.52
CA SER A 195 16.39 5.03 5.09
C SER A 195 17.86 5.31 4.76
N ARG A 196 18.80 5.16 5.71
CA ARG A 196 20.20 5.60 5.53
C ARG A 196 21.15 4.49 5.12
N GLU A 197 20.96 3.27 5.63
CA GLU A 197 21.87 2.15 5.45
C GLU A 197 21.10 0.88 5.04
N GLY A 198 21.81 -0.12 4.54
CA GLY A 198 21.24 -1.37 4.07
C GLY A 198 20.47 -1.24 2.75
N MET A 199 19.65 -2.23 2.44
CA MET A 199 18.92 -2.28 1.17
C MET A 199 17.85 -1.20 1.05
N VAL A 200 17.37 -0.65 2.17
CA VAL A 200 16.41 0.46 2.20
C VAL A 200 16.98 1.71 1.52
N SER A 201 18.31 1.88 1.54
CA SER A 201 18.97 2.99 0.85
C SER A 201 18.69 3.01 -0.67
N LEU A 202 18.42 1.86 -1.29
CA LEU A 202 18.07 1.78 -2.71
C LEU A 202 16.66 2.32 -3.02
N LEU A 203 15.82 2.51 -2.00
CA LEU A 203 14.44 2.90 -2.18
C LEU A 203 14.29 4.42 -2.36
N VAL A 204 14.88 4.93 -3.43
CA VAL A 204 14.80 6.35 -3.82
C VAL A 204 13.45 6.61 -4.50
N PRO A 205 12.65 7.60 -4.03
CA PRO A 205 11.31 7.85 -4.56
C PRO A 205 11.28 7.99 -6.09
N ASP A 206 12.12 8.85 -6.67
CA ASP A 206 12.13 9.11 -8.11
C ASP A 206 12.26 7.85 -8.96
N ASN A 207 13.07 6.88 -8.51
CA ASN A 207 13.32 5.63 -9.25
C ASN A 207 12.22 4.57 -9.03
N ILE A 208 11.62 4.54 -7.85
CA ILE A 208 10.50 3.63 -7.55
C ILE A 208 9.23 4.09 -8.27
N TYR A 209 8.88 5.36 -8.17
CA TYR A 209 7.61 5.87 -8.71
C TYR A 209 7.64 6.08 -10.22
N ALA A 210 8.83 6.10 -10.85
CA ALA A 210 8.97 6.04 -12.31
C ALA A 210 8.71 4.64 -12.91
N SER A 211 8.52 3.61 -12.08
CA SER A 211 8.29 2.23 -12.52
C SER A 211 6.87 1.98 -13.04
N ASN A 212 6.69 0.95 -13.87
CA ASN A 212 5.39 0.57 -14.44
C ASN A 212 4.46 -0.09 -13.42
N TYR A 213 5.04 -0.73 -12.41
CA TYR A 213 4.33 -1.34 -11.30
C TYR A 213 5.19 -1.19 -10.05
N HIS A 214 4.59 -0.71 -8.96
CA HIS A 214 5.21 -0.77 -7.65
C HIS A 214 4.17 -1.07 -6.58
N SER A 215 4.57 -1.80 -5.56
CA SER A 215 3.72 -2.15 -4.43
C SER A 215 4.51 -2.06 -3.12
N LEU A 216 3.98 -1.33 -2.15
CA LEU A 216 4.47 -1.28 -0.78
C LEU A 216 3.57 -2.18 0.08
N GLY A 217 4.17 -3.06 0.86
CA GLY A 217 3.44 -4.00 1.72
C GLY A 217 3.91 -3.95 3.17
N VAL A 218 2.97 -4.12 4.09
CA VAL A 218 3.23 -4.40 5.51
C VAL A 218 2.35 -5.57 5.91
N HIS A 219 2.99 -6.66 6.29
CA HIS A 219 2.34 -7.90 6.68
C HIS A 219 2.83 -8.27 8.07
N MET A 220 1.90 -8.49 8.98
CA MET A 220 2.19 -8.81 10.36
C MET A 220 1.36 -10.00 10.79
N ARG A 221 1.94 -10.90 11.57
CA ARG A 221 1.22 -12.06 12.08
C ARG A 221 1.82 -12.57 13.38
N LYS A 222 0.96 -13.16 14.20
CA LYS A 222 1.33 -13.82 15.45
C LYS A 222 1.50 -15.33 15.20
N LEU A 223 2.70 -15.84 15.48
CA LEU A 223 3.06 -17.25 15.33
C LEU A 223 3.30 -17.87 16.72
N CYS A 224 3.15 -19.19 16.83
CA CYS A 224 3.55 -19.91 18.04
C CYS A 224 5.07 -20.12 18.02
N ALA A 225 5.75 -19.78 19.11
CA ALA A 225 7.17 -20.07 19.29
C ALA A 225 7.40 -21.53 19.71
N ASP A 226 6.45 -22.11 20.46
CA ASP A 226 6.47 -23.48 20.95
C ASP A 226 5.29 -24.31 20.42
N ALA A 227 5.44 -25.64 20.41
CA ALA A 227 4.38 -26.55 19.97
C ALA A 227 3.11 -26.48 20.85
N ALA A 228 3.25 -26.00 22.09
CA ALA A 228 2.14 -25.77 23.01
C ALA A 228 1.49 -24.37 22.83
N CYS A 229 2.02 -23.50 21.96
CA CYS A 229 1.57 -22.13 21.73
C CYS A 229 1.43 -21.29 23.02
N SER A 230 2.32 -21.51 24.00
CA SER A 230 2.38 -20.75 25.24
C SER A 230 3.25 -19.50 25.14
N GLU A 231 4.17 -19.47 24.17
CA GLU A 231 4.99 -18.32 23.81
C GLU A 231 4.71 -17.95 22.35
N PHE A 232 4.79 -16.64 22.06
CA PHE A 232 4.39 -16.12 20.77
C PHE A 232 5.54 -15.40 20.08
N GLN A 233 5.66 -15.60 18.78
CA GLN A 233 6.55 -14.83 17.93
C GLN A 233 5.73 -13.84 17.11
N LEU A 234 6.06 -12.56 17.22
CA LEU A 234 5.53 -11.53 16.34
C LEU A 234 6.44 -11.42 15.12
N GLU A 235 5.89 -11.63 13.94
CA GLU A 235 6.60 -11.47 12.68
C GLU A 235 6.06 -10.25 11.95
N VAL A 236 6.98 -9.37 11.52
CA VAL A 236 6.70 -8.18 10.73
C VAL A 236 7.49 -8.27 9.43
N LYS A 237 6.79 -8.39 8.30
CA LYS A 237 7.35 -8.33 6.95
C LYS A 237 6.97 -7.03 6.28
N GLN A 238 7.96 -6.26 5.88
CA GLN A 238 7.79 -5.07 5.06
C GLN A 238 8.35 -5.38 3.67
N THR A 239 7.55 -5.21 2.63
CA THR A 239 7.92 -5.60 1.26
C THR A 239 7.80 -4.45 0.28
N VAL A 240 8.70 -4.39 -0.71
CA VAL A 240 8.56 -3.51 -1.88
C VAL A 240 8.74 -4.31 -3.14
N SER A 241 7.73 -4.30 -4.01
CA SER A 241 7.81 -4.85 -5.36
C SER A 241 7.94 -3.72 -6.36
N VAL A 242 8.84 -3.82 -7.33
CA VAL A 242 9.01 -2.82 -8.40
C VAL A 242 9.26 -3.54 -9.73
N VAL A 243 8.56 -3.14 -10.79
CA VAL A 243 8.80 -3.61 -12.16
C VAL A 243 9.21 -2.44 -13.03
N GLN A 244 10.44 -2.48 -13.51
CA GLN A 244 11.04 -1.41 -14.30
C GLN A 244 11.25 -1.83 -15.76
N ASP A 245 11.00 -0.91 -16.67
CA ASP A 245 11.20 -1.09 -18.11
C ASP A 245 12.63 -0.69 -18.51
N LEU A 246 13.42 -1.67 -18.95
CA LEU A 246 14.82 -1.44 -19.36
C LEU A 246 14.94 -0.57 -20.61
N ARG A 247 13.89 -0.44 -21.42
CA ARG A 247 13.87 0.43 -22.62
C ARG A 247 14.09 1.89 -22.25
N LEU A 248 13.58 2.32 -21.08
CA LEU A 248 13.78 3.66 -20.54
C LEU A 248 15.24 3.94 -20.18
N PHE A 249 16.04 2.89 -19.98
CA PHE A 249 17.44 3.01 -19.61
C PHE A 249 18.41 2.69 -20.77
N GLY A 250 17.95 2.75 -22.02
CA GLY A 250 18.82 2.70 -23.20
C GLY A 250 19.43 1.33 -23.52
N GLY A 251 18.85 0.23 -23.07
CA GLY A 251 19.26 -1.12 -23.47
C GLY A 251 18.90 -2.23 -22.47
N PRO A 252 19.14 -3.50 -22.83
CA PRO A 252 18.80 -4.67 -21.98
C PRO A 252 19.75 -4.87 -20.79
N ASN A 253 20.88 -4.15 -20.77
CA ASN A 253 21.85 -4.22 -19.68
C ASN A 253 21.38 -3.37 -18.49
N TRP A 254 21.43 -3.95 -17.30
CA TRP A 254 21.01 -3.28 -16.08
C TRP A 254 22.00 -3.51 -14.95
N SER A 255 21.96 -2.64 -13.95
CA SER A 255 22.69 -2.78 -12.69
C SER A 255 21.89 -2.17 -11.58
N ILE A 256 22.16 -2.54 -10.32
CA ILE A 256 21.49 -1.96 -9.15
C ILE A 256 21.52 -0.43 -9.22
N ARG A 257 22.67 0.16 -9.54
CA ARG A 257 22.83 1.61 -9.70
C ARG A 257 21.98 2.19 -10.82
N LYS A 258 21.80 1.48 -11.93
CA LYS A 258 20.99 1.93 -13.06
C LYS A 258 19.49 1.83 -12.77
N LEU A 259 19.08 0.82 -11.99
CA LEU A 259 17.69 0.61 -11.58
C LEU A 259 17.26 1.58 -10.47
N PHE A 260 18.14 1.84 -9.49
CA PHE A 260 17.80 2.59 -8.28
C PHE A 260 18.53 3.94 -8.13
N GLY A 261 19.28 4.35 -9.15
CA GLY A 261 20.06 5.60 -9.17
C GLY A 261 21.36 5.55 -8.37
N GLN A 262 21.48 4.64 -7.41
CA GLN A 262 22.66 4.47 -6.55
C GLN A 262 22.96 3.00 -6.24
N GLY A 263 24.20 2.72 -5.84
CA GLY A 263 24.59 1.41 -5.29
C GLY A 263 24.38 1.38 -3.77
N MET A 264 24.60 0.22 -3.15
CA MET A 264 24.53 0.10 -1.68
C MET A 264 25.90 0.38 -1.06
N GLU A 265 25.98 1.24 -0.06
CA GLU A 265 27.26 1.50 0.64
C GLU A 265 27.67 0.32 1.53
N GLY A 266 26.70 -0.39 2.10
CA GLY A 266 26.92 -1.52 3.00
C GLY A 266 25.60 -2.13 3.46
N SER A 267 25.68 -3.11 4.35
CA SER A 267 24.52 -3.75 4.96
C SER A 267 23.96 -2.93 6.14
N CYS A 268 22.72 -3.19 6.56
CA CYS A 268 22.22 -2.62 7.81
C CYS A 268 22.96 -3.24 9.01
N ALA A 269 23.54 -2.40 9.89
CA ALA A 269 24.28 -2.87 11.06
C ALA A 269 23.44 -3.71 12.04
N LEU A 270 22.13 -3.47 12.08
CA LEU A 270 21.17 -4.22 12.91
C LEU A 270 20.64 -5.49 12.24
N ALA A 271 20.88 -5.68 10.93
CA ALA A 271 20.47 -6.88 10.23
C ALA A 271 21.34 -8.06 10.66
N SER A 272 20.75 -9.24 10.82
CA SER A 272 21.44 -10.52 11.00
C SER A 272 21.97 -11.03 9.67
N SER A 273 21.16 -10.97 8.61
CA SER A 273 21.58 -11.27 7.23
C SER A 273 21.12 -10.21 6.23
N SER A 274 21.91 -10.02 5.16
CA SER A 274 21.65 -9.05 4.09
C SER A 274 22.08 -9.66 2.75
N ASN A 275 21.13 -10.27 2.04
CA ASN A 275 21.38 -11.10 0.85
C ASN A 275 20.69 -10.58 -0.42
N VAL A 276 21.44 -10.48 -1.52
CA VAL A 276 20.88 -10.21 -2.84
C VAL A 276 20.84 -11.52 -3.65
N TYR A 277 19.68 -11.85 -4.19
CA TYR A 277 19.44 -13.00 -5.05
C TYR A 277 19.11 -12.53 -6.46
N VAL A 278 19.86 -13.02 -7.45
CA VAL A 278 19.59 -12.74 -8.88
C VAL A 278 19.13 -14.02 -9.56
N ASP A 279 17.96 -13.98 -10.19
CA ASP A 279 17.45 -15.10 -10.99
C ASP A 279 18.17 -15.16 -12.34
N VAL A 280 18.83 -16.29 -12.57
CA VAL A 280 19.64 -16.56 -13.76
C VAL A 280 19.15 -17.82 -14.50
N THR A 281 17.94 -18.29 -14.21
CA THR A 281 17.40 -19.56 -14.73
C THR A 281 17.50 -19.71 -16.25
N ASP A 282 17.24 -18.63 -17.00
CA ASP A 282 17.35 -18.60 -18.47
C ASP A 282 18.73 -18.09 -18.93
N ASN A 283 19.78 -18.72 -18.38
CA ASN A 283 21.20 -18.35 -18.43
C ASN A 283 21.85 -18.25 -19.83
N GLY A 284 21.09 -18.36 -20.92
CA GLY A 284 21.57 -18.47 -22.32
C GLY A 284 22.30 -17.25 -22.90
N GLY A 285 22.72 -16.30 -22.07
CA GLY A 285 23.51 -15.12 -22.47
C GLY A 285 23.62 -14.01 -21.44
N LEU A 286 23.24 -14.23 -20.18
CA LEU A 286 23.40 -13.24 -19.12
C LEU A 286 24.81 -13.35 -18.51
N GLU A 287 25.59 -12.28 -18.59
CA GLU A 287 26.88 -12.17 -17.90
C GLU A 287 26.75 -11.25 -16.69
N ILE A 288 27.24 -11.70 -15.54
CA ILE A 288 27.17 -10.94 -14.29
C ILE A 288 28.56 -10.39 -13.95
N SER A 289 28.61 -9.11 -13.59
CA SER A 289 29.88 -8.39 -13.39
C SER A 289 30.68 -8.85 -12.16
N GLN A 290 30.03 -9.48 -11.19
CA GLN A 290 30.62 -9.91 -9.93
C GLN A 290 30.50 -11.43 -9.77
N LYS A 291 31.50 -12.07 -9.16
CA LYS A 291 31.44 -13.48 -8.82
C LYS A 291 30.46 -13.68 -7.66
N PRO A 292 29.47 -14.59 -7.78
CA PRO A 292 28.55 -14.88 -6.68
C PRO A 292 29.25 -15.63 -5.55
N ASP A 293 28.75 -15.46 -4.32
CA ASP A 293 29.21 -16.21 -3.16
C ASP A 293 28.71 -17.65 -3.21
N GLU A 294 27.47 -17.84 -3.68
CA GLU A 294 26.85 -19.15 -3.85
C GLU A 294 25.91 -19.16 -5.06
N THR A 295 25.89 -20.25 -5.80
CA THR A 295 24.88 -20.51 -6.84
C THR A 295 23.91 -21.57 -6.33
N ILE A 296 22.65 -21.19 -6.15
CA ILE A 296 21.59 -22.00 -5.56
C ILE A 296 20.72 -22.55 -6.69
N LEU A 297 20.70 -23.87 -6.81
CA LEU A 297 19.71 -24.56 -7.64
C LEU A 297 18.48 -24.88 -6.77
N SER A 298 17.38 -24.17 -7.03
CA SER A 298 16.12 -24.39 -6.34
C SER A 298 15.18 -25.23 -7.20
N VAL A 299 14.64 -26.31 -6.64
CA VAL A 299 13.67 -27.20 -7.29
C VAL A 299 12.37 -27.17 -6.52
N ARG A 300 11.30 -26.70 -7.17
CA ARG A 300 9.96 -26.57 -6.58
C ARG A 300 8.91 -27.19 -7.49
N GLY A 301 8.32 -28.30 -7.08
CA GLY A 301 7.18 -28.89 -7.79
C GLY A 301 7.48 -29.21 -9.26
N GLY A 302 8.73 -29.65 -9.51
CA GLY A 302 9.27 -29.95 -10.83
C GLY A 302 9.90 -28.77 -11.58
N ALA A 303 9.65 -27.52 -11.17
CA ALA A 303 10.30 -26.34 -11.75
C ALA A 303 11.70 -26.15 -11.17
N ARG A 304 12.68 -25.89 -12.03
CA ARG A 304 14.06 -25.60 -11.65
C ARG A 304 14.31 -24.12 -11.84
N THR A 305 14.85 -23.47 -10.81
CA THR A 305 15.27 -22.07 -10.85
C THR A 305 16.71 -21.98 -10.36
N GLU A 306 17.57 -21.29 -11.12
CA GLU A 306 18.96 -21.06 -10.76
C GLU A 306 19.11 -19.63 -10.24
N LEU A 307 19.59 -19.49 -9.01
CA LEU A 307 19.73 -18.21 -8.33
C LEU A 307 21.19 -17.98 -7.93
N GLN A 308 21.70 -16.77 -8.13
CA GLN A 308 23.01 -16.37 -7.62
C GLN A 308 22.84 -15.51 -6.37
N ARG A 309 23.46 -15.94 -5.26
CA ARG A 309 23.47 -15.20 -3.99
C ARG A 309 24.72 -14.34 -3.87
N PHE A 310 24.51 -13.10 -3.45
CA PHE A 310 25.55 -12.16 -3.06
C PHE A 310 25.30 -11.70 -1.62
N ASP A 311 26.25 -11.94 -0.73
CA ASP A 311 26.21 -11.52 0.66
C ASP A 311 26.83 -10.12 0.80
N VAL A 312 25.98 -9.13 1.14
CA VAL A 312 26.38 -7.73 1.24
C VAL A 312 27.32 -7.51 2.43
N LYS A 313 27.16 -8.27 3.52
CA LYS A 313 28.04 -8.18 4.70
C LYS A 313 29.43 -8.72 4.39
N GLN A 314 29.50 -9.82 3.65
CA GLN A 314 30.78 -10.36 3.21
C GLN A 314 31.50 -9.39 2.28
N PHE A 315 30.78 -8.78 1.34
CA PHE A 315 31.32 -7.73 0.48
C PHE A 315 31.86 -6.54 1.29
N GLU A 316 31.08 -6.06 2.25
CA GLU A 316 31.46 -4.95 3.14
C GLU A 316 32.74 -5.28 3.93
N ALA A 317 32.85 -6.50 4.49
CA ALA A 317 34.04 -6.94 5.22
C ALA A 317 35.31 -7.02 4.35
N VAL A 318 35.16 -7.35 3.07
CA VAL A 318 36.27 -7.36 2.10
C VAL A 318 36.66 -5.93 1.70
N MET A 319 35.67 -5.06 1.44
CA MET A 319 35.89 -3.67 1.00
C MET A 319 36.37 -2.75 2.12
N ALA A 320 36.01 -3.02 3.38
CA ALA A 320 36.51 -2.30 4.55
C ALA A 320 38.05 -2.38 4.69
N LYS A 321 38.69 -3.35 4.04
CA LYS A 321 40.16 -3.50 3.98
C LYS A 321 40.80 -2.74 2.79
N GLY A 322 40.02 -1.99 2.00
CA GLY A 322 40.44 -1.28 0.79
C GLY A 322 39.71 0.04 0.55
N ARG A 323 39.53 0.43 -0.73
CA ARG A 323 38.76 1.64 -1.12
C ARG A 323 37.26 1.42 -0.87
N ARG A 324 36.56 2.45 -0.35
CA ARG A 324 35.09 2.50 -0.27
C ARG A 324 34.48 2.31 -1.66
N ALA A 325 33.94 1.13 -1.92
CA ALA A 325 33.23 0.81 -3.15
C ALA A 325 31.80 0.42 -2.80
N MET A 326 30.83 0.98 -3.53
CA MET A 326 29.43 0.61 -3.38
C MET A 326 29.19 -0.77 -3.99
N PHE A 327 28.40 -1.59 -3.31
CA PHE A 327 27.89 -2.84 -3.85
C PHE A 327 26.96 -2.54 -5.03
N ASN A 328 27.28 -3.09 -6.19
CA ASN A 328 26.53 -2.91 -7.43
C ASN A 328 26.72 -4.12 -8.34
N VAL A 329 25.74 -5.01 -8.34
CA VAL A 329 25.66 -6.12 -9.31
C VAL A 329 25.15 -5.56 -10.64
N ALA A 330 25.87 -5.85 -11.72
CA ALA A 330 25.47 -5.53 -13.08
C ALA A 330 25.29 -6.80 -13.90
N VAL A 331 24.24 -6.81 -14.72
CA VAL A 331 23.90 -7.90 -15.64
C VAL A 331 23.93 -7.37 -17.06
N MET A 332 24.75 -8.02 -17.89
CA MET A 332 24.89 -7.74 -19.30
C MET A 332 24.20 -8.84 -20.09
N ASP A 333 23.21 -8.47 -20.90
CA ASP A 333 22.54 -9.39 -21.80
C ASP A 333 23.32 -9.47 -23.12
N LYS A 334 24.05 -10.56 -23.32
CA LYS A 334 24.82 -10.85 -24.53
C LYS A 334 24.01 -11.62 -25.57
N ARG A 335 22.71 -11.85 -25.35
CA ARG A 335 21.85 -12.50 -26.35
C ARG A 335 21.75 -11.60 -27.58
N ASP A 336 21.56 -12.24 -28.74
CA ASP A 336 21.30 -11.50 -29.98
C ASP A 336 20.04 -10.64 -29.79
N PRO A 337 20.09 -9.30 -30.01
CA PRO A 337 18.95 -8.41 -29.85
C PRO A 337 17.74 -8.77 -30.72
N ASN A 338 17.90 -9.60 -31.74
CA ASN A 338 16.82 -10.11 -32.58
C ASN A 338 16.10 -11.34 -31.98
N VAL A 339 16.66 -11.96 -30.94
CA VAL A 339 16.06 -13.13 -30.27
C VAL A 339 15.14 -12.66 -29.16
N ILE A 340 13.83 -12.83 -29.37
CA ILE A 340 12.81 -12.53 -28.38
C ILE A 340 12.58 -13.77 -27.51
N VAL A 341 12.87 -13.65 -26.21
CA VAL A 341 12.55 -14.71 -25.25
C VAL A 341 11.06 -14.66 -24.95
N VAL A 342 10.33 -15.67 -25.42
CA VAL A 342 8.91 -15.88 -25.11
C VAL A 342 8.83 -16.81 -23.90
N ALA A 343 8.51 -16.26 -22.73
CA ALA A 343 8.18 -17.11 -21.59
C ALA A 343 6.83 -17.82 -21.84
N GLY A 344 6.78 -19.12 -21.57
CA GLY A 344 5.50 -19.84 -21.63
C GLY A 344 4.53 -19.31 -20.57
N PRO A 345 3.22 -19.23 -20.88
CA PRO A 345 2.23 -18.67 -19.97
C PRO A 345 2.17 -19.47 -18.67
N PRO A 346 1.84 -18.82 -17.54
CA PRO A 346 1.69 -19.52 -16.27
C PRO A 346 0.46 -20.46 -16.30
N PRO A 347 0.37 -21.42 -15.37
CA PRO A 347 -0.74 -22.39 -15.31
C PRO A 347 -2.15 -21.78 -15.35
N ILE A 348 -2.34 -20.63 -14.72
CA ILE A 348 -3.61 -19.91 -14.71
C ILE A 348 -3.39 -18.39 -14.73
N PHE A 349 -4.25 -17.67 -15.43
CA PHE A 349 -4.30 -16.20 -15.40
C PHE A 349 -5.73 -15.73 -15.66
N ALA A 350 -6.04 -14.50 -15.27
CA ALA A 350 -7.37 -13.94 -15.39
C ALA A 350 -7.34 -12.51 -15.93
N LYS A 351 -8.43 -12.10 -16.56
CA LYS A 351 -8.72 -10.75 -17.05
C LYS A 351 -10.13 -10.37 -16.68
N ARG A 352 -10.36 -9.13 -16.26
CA ARG A 352 -11.66 -8.62 -15.83
C ARG A 352 -11.97 -7.31 -16.55
N PHE A 353 -13.20 -7.20 -17.05
CA PHE A 353 -13.66 -6.04 -17.81
C PHE A 353 -15.19 -5.84 -17.68
N ILE A 354 -15.66 -4.65 -18.04
CA ILE A 354 -17.08 -4.31 -18.11
C ILE A 354 -17.53 -4.35 -19.57
N LEU A 355 -18.69 -4.95 -19.82
CA LEU A 355 -19.43 -4.86 -21.09
C LEU A 355 -20.74 -4.09 -20.86
N GLY A 356 -21.19 -3.35 -21.86
CA GLY A 356 -22.45 -2.61 -21.78
C GLY A 356 -22.51 -1.53 -22.85
N VAL A 357 -23.73 -1.13 -23.21
CA VAL A 357 -23.97 0.01 -24.11
C VAL A 357 -24.93 0.96 -23.41
N GLY A 358 -24.55 2.24 -23.35
CA GLY A 358 -25.28 3.24 -22.58
C GLY A 358 -24.96 3.20 -21.08
N GLN A 359 -25.64 4.04 -20.30
CA GLN A 359 -25.52 4.15 -18.85
C GLN A 359 -26.78 3.59 -18.14
N GLU A 360 -27.39 2.55 -18.70
CA GLU A 360 -28.58 1.89 -18.11
C GLU A 360 -28.22 0.51 -17.55
N ARG A 361 -27.64 -0.38 -18.38
CA ARG A 361 -27.29 -1.74 -18.00
C ARG A 361 -25.86 -2.07 -18.39
N GLY A 362 -25.18 -2.79 -17.51
CA GLY A 362 -23.82 -3.30 -17.73
C GLY A 362 -23.70 -4.76 -17.32
N LYS A 363 -22.56 -5.36 -17.65
CA LYS A 363 -22.21 -6.74 -17.37
C LYS A 363 -20.75 -6.79 -16.94
N ILE A 364 -20.49 -7.29 -15.74
CA ILE A 364 -19.13 -7.56 -15.25
C ILE A 364 -18.72 -8.93 -15.79
N VAL A 365 -17.56 -9.01 -16.42
CA VAL A 365 -17.01 -10.23 -17.00
C VAL A 365 -15.62 -10.49 -16.44
N THR A 366 -15.45 -11.67 -15.85
CA THR A 366 -14.16 -12.17 -15.36
C THR A 366 -13.81 -13.42 -16.18
N GLN A 367 -12.83 -13.28 -17.06
CA GLN A 367 -12.32 -14.34 -17.94
C GLN A 367 -11.11 -15.01 -17.29
N ILE A 368 -11.22 -16.31 -17.01
CA ILE A 368 -10.18 -17.10 -16.35
C ILE A 368 -9.68 -18.16 -17.32
N THR A 369 -8.38 -18.18 -17.60
CA THR A 369 -7.77 -19.13 -18.54
C THR A 369 -6.89 -20.11 -17.78
N ASN A 370 -7.19 -21.40 -17.90
CA ASN A 370 -6.37 -22.49 -17.41
C ASN A 370 -5.46 -23.00 -18.54
N ALA A 371 -4.17 -22.69 -18.50
CA ALA A 371 -3.17 -23.22 -19.44
C ALA A 371 -2.58 -24.57 -18.97
N HIS A 372 -2.94 -25.04 -17.77
CA HIS A 372 -2.51 -26.32 -17.23
C HIS A 372 -3.16 -27.51 -17.96
N TRP A 373 -2.47 -28.66 -17.96
CA TRP A 373 -2.89 -29.90 -18.64
C TRP A 373 -3.98 -30.68 -17.89
N GLY A 374 -4.15 -30.41 -16.60
CA GLY A 374 -5.19 -30.94 -15.72
C GLY A 374 -6.22 -29.90 -15.32
N THR A 375 -7.33 -30.35 -14.75
CA THR A 375 -8.39 -29.49 -14.19
C THR A 375 -7.90 -28.80 -12.92
N LEU A 376 -8.36 -27.57 -12.68
CA LEU A 376 -8.03 -26.83 -11.45
C LEU A 376 -9.31 -26.47 -10.70
N ASP A 377 -9.26 -26.54 -9.37
CA ASP A 377 -10.33 -26.09 -8.49
C ASP A 377 -10.00 -24.69 -7.99
N LEU A 378 -10.92 -23.75 -8.16
CA LEU A 378 -10.70 -22.35 -7.80
C LEU A 378 -11.93 -21.75 -7.13
N VAL A 379 -11.68 -20.71 -6.33
CA VAL A 379 -12.69 -19.87 -5.68
C VAL A 379 -12.51 -18.45 -6.19
N VAL A 380 -13.57 -17.88 -6.75
CA VAL A 380 -13.61 -16.48 -7.19
C VAL A 380 -14.40 -15.67 -6.17
N PHE A 381 -13.79 -14.63 -5.63
CA PHE A 381 -14.43 -13.62 -4.80
C PHE A 381 -14.62 -12.34 -5.57
N GLU A 382 -15.87 -11.94 -5.74
CA GLU A 382 -16.28 -10.66 -6.29
C GLU A 382 -16.76 -9.76 -5.15
N ASN A 383 -16.05 -8.66 -5.00
CA ASN A 383 -16.40 -7.54 -4.14
C ASN A 383 -17.01 -6.46 -5.04
N ILE A 384 -18.32 -6.24 -4.90
CA ILE A 384 -19.05 -5.31 -5.75
C ILE A 384 -19.68 -4.21 -4.86
N PRO A 385 -19.38 -2.92 -5.09
CA PRO A 385 -19.91 -1.83 -4.29
C PRO A 385 -21.44 -1.80 -4.28
N TRP A 386 -22.03 -1.30 -3.20
CA TRP A 386 -23.48 -1.23 -3.01
C TRP A 386 -24.22 -0.42 -4.11
N PHE A 387 -23.50 0.48 -4.79
CA PHE A 387 -24.03 1.30 -5.88
C PHE A 387 -24.06 0.59 -7.24
N VAL A 388 -23.62 -0.67 -7.30
CA VAL A 388 -23.69 -1.51 -8.49
C VAL A 388 -24.67 -2.66 -8.19
N PRO A 389 -25.99 -2.43 -8.31
CA PRO A 389 -26.98 -3.46 -8.08
C PRO A 389 -26.83 -4.58 -9.11
N ILE A 390 -26.50 -5.78 -8.62
CA ILE A 390 -26.30 -6.97 -9.43
C ILE A 390 -27.51 -7.90 -9.40
N TYR A 391 -27.71 -8.61 -10.50
CA TYR A 391 -28.78 -9.61 -10.62
C TYR A 391 -28.23 -11.02 -10.51
N LEU A 392 -28.33 -11.64 -9.33
CA LEU A 392 -27.80 -12.99 -9.12
C LEU A 392 -28.33 -14.04 -10.12
N HIS A 393 -29.58 -13.90 -10.58
CA HIS A 393 -30.16 -14.81 -11.58
C HIS A 393 -29.50 -14.73 -12.97
N THR A 394 -28.75 -13.66 -13.25
CA THR A 394 -27.98 -13.47 -14.49
C THR A 394 -26.57 -14.05 -14.41
N LEU A 395 -26.16 -14.56 -13.24
CA LEU A 395 -24.86 -15.18 -13.05
C LEU A 395 -24.69 -16.35 -14.03
N THR A 396 -23.71 -16.27 -14.92
CA THR A 396 -23.35 -17.38 -15.81
C THR A 396 -21.86 -17.71 -15.71
N ILE A 397 -21.57 -19.00 -15.66
CA ILE A 397 -20.22 -19.55 -15.71
C ILE A 397 -20.17 -20.42 -16.96
N ARG A 398 -19.40 -20.03 -17.97
CA ARG A 398 -19.44 -20.69 -19.29
C ARG A 398 -18.06 -20.96 -19.84
N HIS A 399 -17.91 -22.11 -20.48
CA HIS A 399 -16.78 -22.43 -21.35
C HIS A 399 -17.33 -22.52 -22.78
N GLY A 400 -17.12 -21.47 -23.57
CA GLY A 400 -17.79 -21.32 -24.86
C GLY A 400 -19.32 -21.40 -24.70
N ASN A 401 -19.94 -22.42 -25.30
CA ASN A 401 -21.39 -22.62 -25.21
C ASN A 401 -21.84 -23.40 -23.96
N GLU A 402 -20.93 -24.17 -23.34
CA GLU A 402 -21.24 -25.04 -22.21
C GLU A 402 -21.32 -24.26 -20.90
N ARG A 403 -22.36 -24.51 -20.09
CA ARG A 403 -22.51 -23.93 -18.76
C ARG A 403 -21.85 -24.84 -17.71
N ILE A 404 -21.00 -24.26 -16.88
CA ILE A 404 -20.37 -24.93 -15.74
C ILE A 404 -21.24 -24.71 -14.51
N LYS A 405 -21.57 -25.78 -13.80
CA LYS A 405 -22.28 -25.68 -12.52
C LYS A 405 -21.29 -25.33 -11.41
N PRO A 406 -21.59 -24.33 -10.56
CA PRO A 406 -20.78 -24.04 -9.39
C PRO A 406 -20.85 -25.21 -8.40
N ALA A 407 -19.72 -25.54 -7.78
CA ALA A 407 -19.65 -26.52 -6.70
C ALA A 407 -20.27 -25.95 -5.41
N PHE A 408 -20.01 -24.67 -5.14
CA PHE A 408 -20.70 -23.90 -4.11
C PHE A 408 -20.79 -22.44 -4.54
N PHE A 409 -21.75 -21.72 -3.94
CA PHE A 409 -21.82 -20.28 -4.04
C PHE A 409 -22.23 -19.70 -2.69
N HIS A 410 -21.59 -18.62 -2.27
CA HIS A 410 -21.94 -17.85 -1.09
C HIS A 410 -22.20 -16.41 -1.52
N TYR A 411 -23.41 -15.92 -1.22
CA TYR A 411 -23.86 -14.61 -1.65
C TYR A 411 -24.32 -13.80 -0.44
N THR A 412 -23.74 -12.61 -0.31
CA THR A 412 -24.15 -11.59 0.66
C THR A 412 -24.77 -10.43 -0.10
N PRO A 413 -26.08 -10.16 0.06
CA PRO A 413 -26.75 -9.09 -0.66
C PRO A 413 -26.27 -7.72 -0.19
N GLY A 414 -26.03 -6.81 -1.13
CA GLY A 414 -25.72 -5.42 -0.85
C GLY A 414 -26.95 -4.67 -0.32
N VAL A 415 -26.69 -3.69 0.54
CA VAL A 415 -27.65 -2.74 1.07
C VAL A 415 -27.10 -1.35 0.78
N GLN A 416 -27.87 -0.51 0.07
CA GLN A 416 -27.40 0.80 -0.36
C GLN A 416 -26.84 1.62 0.81
N ARG A 417 -25.62 2.15 0.65
CA ARG A 417 -24.88 2.98 1.64
C ARG A 417 -24.48 2.28 2.94
N GLU A 418 -24.88 1.03 3.14
CA GLU A 418 -24.61 0.30 4.39
C GLU A 418 -23.67 -0.88 4.16
N ARG A 419 -23.91 -1.66 3.11
CA ARG A 419 -23.19 -2.91 2.87
C ARG A 419 -23.01 -3.20 1.39
N PRO A 420 -21.82 -3.59 0.94
CA PRO A 420 -21.58 -3.98 -0.44
C PRO A 420 -22.08 -5.40 -0.76
N TYR A 421 -22.11 -5.75 -2.04
CA TYR A 421 -22.42 -7.10 -2.52
C TYR A 421 -21.17 -7.99 -2.42
N GLY A 422 -21.30 -9.14 -1.76
CA GLY A 422 -20.24 -10.15 -1.70
C GLY A 422 -20.68 -11.41 -2.45
N LEU A 423 -19.85 -11.90 -3.36
CA LEU A 423 -20.11 -13.13 -4.09
C LEU A 423 -18.85 -14.00 -4.09
N GLU A 424 -18.94 -15.21 -3.52
CA GLU A 424 -17.89 -16.23 -3.59
C GLU A 424 -18.42 -17.44 -4.36
N VAL A 425 -17.73 -17.82 -5.44
CA VAL A 425 -18.14 -18.94 -6.30
C VAL A 425 -16.97 -19.91 -6.44
N GLY A 426 -17.20 -21.15 -6.01
CA GLY A 426 -16.26 -22.25 -6.22
C GLY A 426 -16.65 -23.08 -7.42
N PHE A 427 -15.75 -23.28 -8.38
CA PHE A 427 -15.97 -24.16 -9.51
C PHE A 427 -14.67 -24.77 -10.04
N ARG A 428 -14.82 -25.83 -10.83
CA ARG A 428 -13.71 -26.53 -11.47
C ARG A 428 -13.54 -26.03 -12.90
N ILE A 429 -12.36 -25.54 -13.23
CA ILE A 429 -12.01 -25.15 -14.60
C ILE A 429 -11.41 -26.35 -15.35
N PRO A 430 -11.90 -26.69 -16.57
CA PRO A 430 -11.32 -27.75 -17.38
C PRO A 430 -9.86 -27.48 -17.78
N ALA A 431 -9.14 -28.52 -18.17
CA ALA A 431 -7.79 -28.40 -18.70
C ALA A 431 -7.77 -27.60 -20.01
N ARG A 432 -6.79 -26.70 -20.19
CA ARG A 432 -6.60 -25.91 -21.42
C ARG A 432 -7.86 -25.17 -21.89
N ALA A 433 -8.64 -24.65 -20.94
CA ALA A 433 -9.92 -24.01 -21.20
C ALA A 433 -9.95 -22.58 -20.64
N THR A 434 -10.77 -21.74 -21.27
CA THR A 434 -11.06 -20.38 -20.81
C THR A 434 -12.51 -20.29 -20.38
N VAL A 435 -12.74 -19.97 -19.11
CA VAL A 435 -14.08 -19.83 -18.52
C VAL A 435 -14.42 -18.35 -18.36
N GLU A 436 -15.62 -17.99 -18.79
CA GLU A 436 -16.22 -16.67 -18.57
C GLU A 436 -17.17 -16.77 -17.37
N LEU A 437 -16.86 -16.03 -16.31
CA LEU A 437 -17.79 -15.71 -15.22
C LEU A 437 -18.41 -14.36 -15.53
N SER A 438 -19.74 -14.28 -15.56
CA SER A 438 -20.41 -13.02 -15.83
C SER A 438 -21.64 -12.76 -14.98
N ILE A 439 -21.86 -11.49 -14.64
CA ILE A 439 -23.04 -11.02 -13.91
C ILE A 439 -23.49 -9.66 -14.44
N ASP A 440 -24.79 -9.50 -14.64
CA ASP A 440 -25.38 -8.25 -15.10
C ASP A 440 -25.68 -7.31 -13.91
N PHE A 441 -25.58 -6.01 -14.15
CA PHE A 441 -25.85 -4.95 -13.19
C PHE A 441 -26.52 -3.75 -13.85
N ASP A 442 -27.19 -2.93 -13.04
CA ASP A 442 -27.77 -1.65 -13.49
C ASP A 442 -26.98 -0.46 -12.94
N TYR A 443 -26.99 0.63 -13.70
CA TYR A 443 -26.46 1.91 -13.25
C TYR A 443 -27.49 2.60 -12.36
N ILE A 444 -27.05 3.18 -11.24
CA ILE A 444 -27.92 3.97 -10.36
C ILE A 444 -27.45 5.42 -10.27
N PHE A 445 -28.38 6.29 -9.89
CA PHE A 445 -28.05 7.66 -9.54
C PHE A 445 -27.54 7.73 -8.10
N LEU A 446 -26.35 8.32 -7.95
CA LEU A 446 -25.82 8.71 -6.66
C LEU A 446 -26.30 10.11 -6.28
N LYS A 447 -26.29 10.42 -4.99
CA LYS A 447 -26.49 11.80 -4.51
C LYS A 447 -25.27 12.64 -4.91
N TRP A 448 -25.46 13.94 -5.09
CA TRP A 448 -24.37 14.84 -5.49
C TRP A 448 -23.16 14.81 -4.52
N GLN A 449 -23.39 14.57 -3.22
CA GLN A 449 -22.36 14.45 -2.19
C GLN A 449 -21.59 13.11 -2.22
N GLU A 450 -22.12 12.12 -2.93
CA GLU A 450 -21.52 10.78 -3.06
C GLU A 450 -20.54 10.71 -4.24
N TYR A 451 -20.54 11.72 -5.10
CA TYR A 451 -19.58 11.83 -6.18
C TYR A 451 -18.20 12.24 -5.63
N PRO A 452 -17.12 11.68 -6.20
CA PRO A 452 -15.79 12.22 -5.97
C PRO A 452 -15.70 13.71 -6.41
N PRO A 453 -14.72 14.48 -5.89
CA PRO A 453 -14.52 15.88 -6.29
C PRO A 453 -14.44 16.09 -7.80
N ASP A 454 -13.89 15.11 -8.53
CA ASP A 454 -14.00 15.00 -9.98
C ASP A 454 -14.99 13.89 -10.35
N ALA A 455 -16.24 14.29 -10.60
CA ALA A 455 -17.32 13.38 -10.96
C ALA A 455 -17.14 12.72 -12.34
N ASN A 456 -16.37 13.35 -13.24
CA ASN A 456 -16.14 12.83 -14.60
C ASN A 456 -15.14 11.68 -14.61
N HIS A 457 -14.30 11.56 -13.58
CA HIS A 457 -13.36 10.45 -13.42
C HIS A 457 -14.09 9.10 -13.31
N GLY A 458 -15.26 9.07 -12.66
CA GLY A 458 -16.03 7.86 -12.40
C GLY A 458 -15.67 7.16 -11.09
N HIS A 459 -16.31 6.01 -10.87
CA HIS A 459 -16.23 5.21 -9.65
C HIS A 459 -15.51 3.89 -9.91
N TYR A 460 -14.73 3.42 -8.93
CA TYR A 460 -14.01 2.16 -9.08
C TYR A 460 -14.73 1.00 -8.41
N ILE A 461 -14.68 -0.17 -9.06
CA ILE A 461 -14.98 -1.47 -8.48
C ILE A 461 -13.64 -2.13 -8.15
N PRO A 462 -13.41 -2.58 -6.91
CA PRO A 462 -12.16 -3.21 -6.50
C PRO A 462 -11.92 -4.51 -7.27
N SER A 463 -10.67 -4.97 -7.27
CA SER A 463 -10.26 -6.23 -7.89
C SER A 463 -10.97 -7.45 -7.31
N SER A 464 -11.23 -8.44 -8.16
CA SER A 464 -11.65 -9.78 -7.73
C SER A 464 -10.43 -10.56 -7.23
N ILE A 465 -10.65 -11.42 -6.22
CA ILE A 465 -9.63 -12.33 -5.70
C ILE A 465 -9.94 -13.73 -6.20
N ILE A 466 -9.00 -14.33 -6.92
CA ILE A 466 -9.08 -15.74 -7.36
C ILE A 466 -8.09 -16.53 -6.53
N SER A 467 -8.60 -17.50 -5.76
CA SER A 467 -7.79 -18.36 -4.89
C SER A 467 -7.83 -19.79 -5.38
N LEU A 468 -6.67 -20.43 -5.48
CA LEU A 468 -6.55 -21.83 -5.89
C LEU A 468 -5.29 -22.49 -5.34
N LEU A 469 -5.23 -23.81 -5.45
CA LEU A 469 -4.07 -24.62 -5.11
C LEU A 469 -3.47 -25.18 -6.40
N LEU A 470 -2.30 -24.69 -6.78
CA LEU A 470 -1.60 -25.14 -7.99
C LEU A 470 -0.92 -26.49 -7.75
N PRO A 471 -1.03 -27.46 -8.68
CA PRO A 471 -0.36 -28.74 -8.56
C PRO A 471 1.15 -28.67 -8.89
N SER A 472 1.62 -27.60 -9.52
CA SER A 472 3.02 -27.39 -9.89
C SER A 472 3.44 -25.95 -9.65
N ALA A 473 4.72 -25.74 -9.30
CA ALA A 473 5.31 -24.44 -9.00
C ALA A 473 5.83 -23.70 -10.25
N ARG A 474 5.32 -24.01 -11.45
CA ARG A 474 5.74 -23.33 -12.68
C ARG A 474 5.41 -21.83 -12.62
N ASN A 475 6.42 -20.98 -12.81
CA ASN A 475 6.33 -19.52 -12.69
C ASN A 475 5.82 -19.03 -11.32
N TYR A 476 5.79 -19.91 -10.32
CA TYR A 476 5.49 -19.59 -8.94
C TYR A 476 6.78 -19.03 -8.34
N THR A 477 6.73 -17.87 -7.71
CA THR A 477 7.86 -17.30 -6.93
C THR A 477 7.47 -16.92 -5.51
N SER A 478 6.20 -17.13 -5.12
CA SER A 478 5.74 -16.78 -3.79
C SER A 478 6.31 -17.71 -2.71
N ILE A 479 6.21 -17.20 -1.49
CA ILE A 479 6.76 -17.79 -0.27
C ILE A 479 5.70 -18.75 0.31
N PRO A 480 6.10 -19.94 0.81
CA PRO A 480 5.21 -20.81 1.58
C PRO A 480 4.52 -20.04 2.71
N ARG A 481 3.28 -20.42 3.05
CA ARG A 481 2.51 -19.71 4.08
C ARG A 481 3.18 -19.82 5.44
N GLU A 482 3.91 -20.88 5.72
CA GLU A 482 4.60 -21.10 6.99
C GLU A 482 5.98 -20.44 7.04
N ALA A 483 6.54 -20.07 5.89
CA ALA A 483 7.89 -19.53 5.78
C ALA A 483 7.95 -18.03 6.12
N ALA A 484 9.06 -17.63 6.75
CA ALA A 484 9.33 -16.25 7.11
C ALA A 484 10.06 -15.52 5.99
N LEU A 485 11.14 -16.12 5.49
CA LEU A 485 12.09 -15.50 4.56
C LEU A 485 11.89 -16.01 3.14
N LEU A 486 12.36 -15.23 2.17
CA LEU A 486 12.36 -15.64 0.77
C LEU A 486 13.25 -16.86 0.56
N ARG A 487 14.42 -16.91 1.22
CA ARG A 487 15.33 -18.07 1.15
C ARG A 487 14.70 -19.38 1.61
N ASP A 488 13.75 -19.33 2.52
CA ASP A 488 13.04 -20.52 3.01
C ASP A 488 12.13 -21.12 1.93
N SER A 489 11.86 -20.37 0.86
CA SER A 489 11.11 -20.84 -0.30
C SER A 489 11.96 -21.64 -1.28
N PHE A 490 13.29 -21.65 -1.14
CA PHE A 490 14.20 -22.39 -2.02
C PHE A 490 14.19 -23.88 -1.68
N ASN A 491 14.07 -24.75 -2.68
CA ASN A 491 13.93 -26.20 -2.48
C ASN A 491 12.73 -26.62 -1.59
N ALA A 492 11.76 -25.73 -1.39
CA ALA A 492 10.55 -25.99 -0.60
C ALA A 492 9.43 -26.57 -1.49
N THR A 493 9.53 -27.87 -1.82
CA THR A 493 8.45 -28.55 -2.55
C THR A 493 7.28 -28.87 -1.63
N GLN A 494 6.08 -28.39 -1.99
CA GLN A 494 4.84 -28.60 -1.23
C GLN A 494 4.02 -29.72 -1.88
N LEU A 495 3.94 -30.88 -1.22
CA LEU A 495 3.19 -32.04 -1.72
C LEU A 495 1.67 -31.79 -1.77
N ALA A 496 1.15 -30.96 -0.87
CA ALA A 496 -0.26 -30.58 -0.86
C ALA A 496 -0.64 -29.67 -2.05
N GLY A 497 0.35 -29.05 -2.72
CA GLY A 497 0.15 -28.04 -3.76
C GLY A 497 0.53 -26.64 -3.29
N TYR A 498 0.53 -25.68 -4.22
CA TYR A 498 1.03 -24.32 -4.04
C TYR A 498 -0.12 -23.32 -3.99
N PHE A 499 -0.37 -22.72 -2.83
CA PHE A 499 -1.46 -21.78 -2.67
C PHE A 499 -1.17 -20.50 -3.47
N LEU A 500 -2.11 -20.11 -4.33
CA LEU A 500 -2.00 -18.95 -5.19
C LEU A 500 -3.23 -18.06 -5.03
N GLN A 501 -2.98 -16.76 -4.89
CA GLN A 501 -3.99 -15.72 -4.99
C GLN A 501 -3.62 -14.81 -6.16
N ILE A 502 -4.62 -14.50 -6.98
CA ILE A 502 -4.52 -13.58 -8.11
C ILE A 502 -5.52 -12.46 -7.86
N ARG A 503 -5.08 -11.23 -8.05
CA ARG A 503 -5.95 -10.05 -8.01
C ARG A 503 -6.15 -9.53 -9.41
N THR A 504 -7.41 -9.49 -9.85
CA THR A 504 -7.74 -9.01 -11.19
C THR A 504 -7.62 -7.49 -11.29
N GLU A 505 -7.97 -6.95 -12.45
CA GLU A 505 -8.11 -5.52 -12.68
C GLU A 505 -9.20 -4.91 -11.80
N SER A 506 -8.95 -3.67 -11.31
CA SER A 506 -9.99 -2.79 -10.82
C SER A 506 -10.75 -2.21 -12.00
N LEU A 507 -12.08 -2.13 -11.90
CA LEU A 507 -12.91 -1.65 -13.00
C LEU A 507 -13.30 -0.20 -12.76
N LEU A 508 -13.30 0.60 -13.83
CA LEU A 508 -13.78 1.98 -13.79
C LEU A 508 -15.20 2.05 -14.35
N LEU A 509 -16.11 2.61 -13.56
CA LEU A 509 -17.52 2.76 -13.87
C LEU A 509 -17.88 4.24 -13.96
N THR A 510 -18.26 4.70 -15.14
CA THR A 510 -18.76 6.06 -15.34
C THR A 510 -20.25 6.11 -15.03
N LEU A 511 -20.59 6.51 -13.81
CA LEU A 511 -21.97 6.70 -13.37
C LEU A 511 -22.58 7.98 -13.99
N PRO A 512 -23.91 8.04 -14.14
CA PRO A 512 -24.57 9.22 -14.71
C PRO A 512 -24.41 10.44 -13.80
N THR A 513 -23.61 11.42 -14.24
CA THR A 513 -23.30 12.62 -13.47
C THR A 513 -24.52 13.54 -13.33
N PRO A 514 -24.81 14.05 -12.13
CA PRO A 514 -25.91 14.98 -11.91
C PRO A 514 -25.56 16.37 -12.45
N ASP A 515 -26.57 17.21 -12.67
CA ASP A 515 -26.37 18.62 -12.97
C ASP A 515 -25.83 19.37 -11.74
N PHE A 516 -24.52 19.64 -11.74
CA PHE A 516 -23.86 20.38 -10.65
C PHE A 516 -24.17 21.88 -10.65
N SER A 517 -24.80 22.42 -11.70
CA SER A 517 -25.09 23.86 -11.79
C SER A 517 -26.19 24.29 -10.83
N MET A 518 -27.20 23.44 -10.59
CA MET A 518 -28.33 23.78 -9.73
C MET A 518 -27.90 24.00 -8.26
N PRO A 519 -27.15 23.09 -7.60
CA PRO A 519 -26.64 23.33 -6.25
C PRO A 519 -25.71 24.56 -6.18
N TYR A 520 -24.86 24.76 -7.19
CA TYR A 520 -23.95 25.92 -7.23
C TYR A 520 -24.72 27.23 -7.23
N ASN A 521 -25.74 27.36 -8.09
CA ASN A 521 -26.59 28.54 -8.16
C ASN A 521 -27.29 28.81 -6.81
N VAL A 522 -27.77 27.77 -6.13
CA VAL A 522 -28.41 27.89 -4.81
C VAL A 522 -27.41 28.34 -3.75
N ILE A 523 -26.19 27.77 -3.74
CA ILE A 523 -25.12 28.17 -2.80
C ILE A 523 -24.73 29.63 -3.04
N CYS A 524 -24.54 30.05 -4.28
CA CYS A 524 -24.25 31.45 -4.61
C CYS A 524 -25.35 32.39 -4.12
N LEU A 525 -26.63 32.03 -4.31
CA LEU A 525 -27.74 32.81 -3.80
C LEU A 525 -27.76 32.87 -2.27
N ALA A 526 -27.56 31.75 -1.59
CA ALA A 526 -27.52 31.72 -0.12
C ALA A 526 -26.36 32.54 0.44
N CYS A 527 -25.15 32.38 -0.12
CA CYS A 527 -23.96 33.13 0.28
C CYS A 527 -24.11 34.64 0.05
N THR A 528 -24.71 35.05 -1.07
CA THR A 528 -24.99 36.48 -1.35
C THR A 528 -25.99 37.06 -0.37
N VAL A 529 -27.07 36.36 -0.05
CA VAL A 529 -28.04 36.78 0.98
C VAL A 529 -27.38 36.91 2.35
N VAL A 530 -26.56 35.93 2.75
CA VAL A 530 -25.82 35.97 4.03
C VAL A 530 -24.83 37.13 4.05
N ALA A 531 -24.07 37.36 2.98
CA ALA A 531 -23.12 38.46 2.89
C ALA A 531 -23.81 39.83 3.00
N LEU A 532 -24.96 40.00 2.33
CA LEU A 532 -25.77 41.22 2.41
C LEU A 532 -26.37 41.45 3.79
N ALA A 533 -26.77 40.38 4.50
CA ALA A 533 -27.34 40.46 5.84
C ALA A 533 -26.27 40.66 6.94
N PHE A 534 -25.07 40.08 6.75
CA PHE A 534 -24.00 40.09 7.75
C PHE A 534 -23.55 41.52 8.10
N GLY A 535 -23.32 42.37 7.09
CA GLY A 535 -22.88 43.76 7.30
C GLY A 535 -23.81 44.54 8.24
N PRO A 536 -25.12 44.66 7.94
CA PRO A 536 -26.09 45.32 8.80
C PRO A 536 -26.19 44.70 10.21
N ILE A 537 -26.26 43.36 10.32
CA ILE A 537 -26.38 42.66 11.61
C ILE A 537 -25.13 42.89 12.46
N HIS A 538 -23.94 42.75 11.88
CA HIS A 538 -22.67 43.02 12.55
C HIS A 538 -22.58 44.48 12.99
N ASN A 539 -22.99 45.42 12.14
CA ASN A 539 -22.96 46.86 12.44
C ASN A 539 -23.91 47.25 13.58
N ILE A 540 -25.13 46.67 13.62
CA ILE A 540 -26.10 46.90 14.71
C ILE A 540 -25.62 46.27 16.02
N SER A 541 -25.05 45.06 15.97
CA SER A 541 -24.62 44.32 17.16
C SER A 541 -23.30 44.82 17.76
N THR A 542 -22.40 45.39 16.96
CA THR A 542 -21.08 45.85 17.42
C THR A 542 -20.95 47.36 17.60
N LYS A 543 -21.82 48.19 17.00
CA LYS A 543 -21.77 49.64 17.24
C LYS A 543 -22.29 50.01 18.62
N ARG A 544 -21.41 50.61 19.43
CA ARG A 544 -21.77 51.30 20.66
C ARG A 544 -22.45 52.63 20.30
N ILE A 545 -23.74 52.74 20.57
CA ILE A 545 -24.51 53.97 20.33
C ILE A 545 -23.96 55.06 21.27
N VAL A 546 -23.23 56.03 20.72
CA VAL A 546 -22.80 57.24 21.46
C VAL A 546 -23.74 58.38 21.06
N ALA A 547 -24.56 58.84 22.00
CA ALA A 547 -25.41 60.01 21.81
C ALA A 547 -24.52 61.26 21.72
N LYS A 548 -24.39 61.84 20.52
CA LYS A 548 -23.78 63.18 20.37
C LYS A 548 -24.81 64.25 20.76
N GLY A 549 -24.52 65.00 21.81
CA GLY A 549 -25.25 66.23 22.15
C GLY A 549 -25.14 67.26 21.03
N LYS A 550 -26.22 68.01 20.78
CA LYS A 550 -26.29 69.08 19.78
C LYS A 550 -25.23 70.15 20.08
N GLU A 551 -24.25 70.31 19.20
CA GLU A 551 -23.38 71.50 19.20
C GLU A 551 -23.83 72.51 18.13
N ALA A 552 -23.59 73.77 18.48
CA ALA A 552 -24.31 74.98 18.10
C ALA A 552 -23.93 75.57 16.73
N ASP A 553 -24.74 76.57 16.36
CA ASP A 553 -24.90 77.22 15.07
C ASP A 553 -23.63 77.64 14.30
N LYS A 554 -23.73 77.47 12.97
CA LYS A 554 -22.78 77.94 11.95
C LYS A 554 -22.71 79.47 11.90
N PRO A 555 -21.53 80.11 11.74
CA PRO A 555 -21.44 81.55 11.53
C PRO A 555 -21.91 81.96 10.11
N SER A 556 -22.51 83.16 10.04
CA SER A 556 -23.34 83.65 8.94
C SER A 556 -22.55 84.25 7.77
N LEU A 557 -23.22 84.31 6.60
CA LEU A 557 -22.69 84.71 5.28
C LEU A 557 -21.97 86.07 5.20
N GLY A 558 -22.09 86.95 6.21
CA GLY A 558 -21.52 88.30 6.20
C GLY A 558 -19.99 88.37 6.25
N GLU A 559 -19.32 87.34 6.78
CA GLU A 559 -17.86 87.33 6.92
C GLU A 559 -17.11 86.91 5.65
N LYS A 560 -17.78 86.20 4.73
CA LYS A 560 -17.18 85.78 3.45
C LYS A 560 -16.95 86.92 2.46
N VAL A 561 -17.68 88.04 2.57
CA VAL A 561 -17.55 89.19 1.66
C VAL A 561 -16.36 90.09 2.02
N LYS A 562 -15.93 90.12 3.29
CA LYS A 562 -14.74 90.88 3.71
C LYS A 562 -13.40 90.18 3.40
N GLN A 563 -13.39 88.86 3.23
CA GLN A 563 -12.17 88.11 2.86
C GLN A 563 -11.81 88.20 1.37
N PHE A 564 -12.76 88.52 0.48
CA PHE A 564 -12.47 88.68 -0.95
C PHE A 564 -11.74 89.99 -1.31
N PHE A 565 -11.74 90.99 -0.43
CA PHE A 565 -11.17 92.33 -0.69
C PHE A 565 -9.78 92.60 -0.06
N LYS A 566 -9.11 91.59 0.51
CA LYS A 566 -7.73 91.74 1.02
C LYS A 566 -6.79 90.70 0.41
N ILE A 567 -6.55 90.85 -0.89
CA ILE A 567 -5.36 90.31 -1.57
C ILE A 567 -4.15 91.15 -1.12
N GLY A 568 -3.12 90.49 -0.57
CA GLY A 568 -1.77 91.07 -0.51
C GLY A 568 -1.02 90.86 0.79
N ARG A 569 -0.38 89.69 0.95
CA ARG A 569 1.04 89.49 1.39
C ARG A 569 1.26 88.06 1.92
N LYS A 570 2.17 87.34 1.26
CA LYS A 570 2.92 86.17 1.79
C LYS A 570 3.92 86.66 2.86
N PRO A 571 4.28 85.85 3.88
CA PRO A 571 5.33 84.83 3.71
C PRO A 571 5.17 83.50 4.48
N THR A 572 5.78 82.45 3.89
CA THR A 572 6.65 81.36 4.42
C THR A 572 6.98 81.38 5.94
N LYS A 573 7.16 80.25 6.66
CA LYS A 573 8.05 79.08 6.42
C LYS A 573 7.89 78.01 7.54
N GLU A 574 8.22 76.76 7.22
CA GLU A 574 8.89 75.68 8.03
C GLU A 574 8.30 75.23 9.40
N GLY A 575 8.21 73.95 9.78
CA GLY A 575 8.66 72.68 9.19
C GLY A 575 8.38 71.48 10.12
N GLN A 576 8.88 70.31 9.72
CA GLN A 576 9.12 69.06 10.50
C GLN A 576 7.90 68.23 10.95
N THR A 577 7.85 66.89 10.91
CA THR A 577 8.56 65.77 10.24
C THR A 577 7.83 64.47 10.66
N ALA A 578 7.80 63.46 9.78
CA ALA A 578 7.70 62.00 10.02
C ALA A 578 6.45 61.46 10.77
N SER A 579 5.81 60.36 10.36
CA SER A 579 6.36 59.08 9.90
C SER A 579 5.34 58.26 9.08
N THR A 580 5.91 57.42 8.24
CA THR A 580 5.37 56.50 7.23
C THR A 580 4.83 55.17 7.80
N GLU A 581 4.30 54.32 6.91
CA GLU A 581 3.78 52.94 7.06
C GLU A 581 2.24 52.92 7.19
N ASP A 582 1.42 52.39 6.27
CA ASP A 582 1.62 51.41 5.20
C ASP A 582 0.67 51.67 4.01
N LEU A 583 1.22 51.56 2.80
CA LEU A 583 0.51 51.50 1.53
C LEU A 583 0.78 50.15 0.89
N ASN A 584 -0.30 49.50 0.43
CA ASN A 584 -0.43 48.72 -0.81
C ASN A 584 -1.11 47.36 -0.61
N ALA A 585 -2.42 47.36 -0.82
CA ALA A 585 -3.12 46.25 -1.48
C ALA A 585 -3.22 46.61 -2.98
N PRO A 586 -2.94 45.70 -3.92
CA PRO A 586 -3.24 45.93 -5.32
C PRO A 586 -4.67 45.47 -5.64
N ASP A 587 -5.39 46.36 -6.32
CA ASP A 587 -6.64 46.09 -7.00
C ASP A 587 -6.47 45.02 -8.08
N THR A 588 -7.48 44.17 -8.25
CA THR A 588 -7.65 43.30 -9.42
C THR A 588 -9.00 43.59 -10.04
N GLU A 589 -8.96 43.92 -11.34
CA GLU A 589 -10.07 43.83 -12.30
C GLU A 589 -10.47 42.38 -12.55
#